data_AF-A0A350WSE1-F1
#
_entry.id   AF-A0A350WSE1-F1
#
_cell.length_a   1.000
_cell.length_b   1.000
_cell.length_c   1.000
_cell.angle_alpha   90.00
_cell.angle_beta   90.00
_cell.angle_gamma   90.00
#
_symmetry.space_group_name_H-M   'P 1'
#
loop_
_entity.id
_entity.type
_entity.pdbx_description
1 polymer ?
#
loop_
_entity_poly.entity_id
_entity_poly.type
_entity_poly.pdbx_seq_one_letter_code
_entity_poly.pdbx_strand_id
1 'polypeptide(L)'
;MPRSLTKLLSIAPGEERKTALLYSLHLIFYLGLMWGDAARETLFLSAWSADDLALVFIAYAVVGFVIGLAYAFVADRISNGLLLKIIMAIMVMWLLAVRIMLETHGGERGAVYPFFYLAYSAFRDLSTMHIL
;
A
#
# COMPACT_ATOMS: atom_id res chain seq x y z
N MET A 1 -19.25 -18.02 -15.84
CA MET A 1 -19.87 -16.79 -15.29
C MET A 1 -21.23 -16.58 -15.95
N PRO A 2 -22.28 -16.17 -15.22
CA PRO A 2 -23.57 -15.89 -15.83
C PRO A 2 -23.44 -14.71 -16.82
N ARG A 3 -23.98 -14.87 -18.04
CA ARG A 3 -23.87 -13.94 -19.20
C ARG A 3 -24.28 -12.47 -18.90
N SER A 4 -24.96 -12.23 -17.78
CA SER A 4 -25.39 -10.90 -17.34
C SER A 4 -24.21 -10.04 -16.84
N LEU A 5 -23.29 -10.63 -16.06
CA LEU A 5 -22.13 -9.92 -15.51
C LEU A 5 -21.14 -9.48 -16.59
N THR A 6 -20.97 -10.29 -17.63
CA THR A 6 -20.06 -10.00 -18.76
C THR A 6 -20.53 -8.77 -19.56
N LYS A 7 -21.84 -8.58 -19.70
CA LYS A 7 -22.44 -7.43 -20.38
C LYS A 7 -22.40 -6.16 -19.53
N LEU A 8 -22.62 -6.28 -18.21
CA LEU A 8 -22.53 -5.15 -17.28
C LEU A 8 -21.10 -4.61 -17.17
N LEU A 9 -20.10 -5.49 -17.23
CA LEU A 9 -18.68 -5.13 -17.10
C LEU A 9 -17.99 -4.86 -18.45
N SER A 10 -18.74 -4.83 -19.57
CA SER A 10 -18.22 -4.62 -20.93
C SER A 10 -16.98 -5.48 -21.26
N ILE A 11 -16.94 -6.73 -20.78
CA ILE A 11 -15.78 -7.61 -20.96
C ILE A 11 -15.79 -8.18 -22.38
N ALA A 12 -14.72 -7.95 -23.14
CA ALA A 12 -14.58 -8.51 -24.47
C ALA A 12 -14.55 -10.06 -24.41
N PRO A 13 -15.18 -10.76 -25.38
CA PRO A 13 -15.13 -12.22 -25.45
C PRO A 13 -13.68 -12.73 -25.47
N GLY A 14 -13.33 -13.66 -24.57
CA GLY A 14 -11.97 -14.19 -24.44
C GLY A 14 -11.07 -13.48 -23.42
N GLU A 15 -11.49 -12.33 -22.88
CA GLU A 15 -10.74 -11.62 -21.82
C GLU A 15 -11.23 -11.93 -20.39
N GLU A 16 -12.20 -12.82 -20.27
CA GLU A 16 -12.91 -13.16 -19.03
C GLU A 16 -11.95 -13.59 -17.92
N ARG A 17 -10.98 -14.46 -18.25
CA ARG A 17 -9.99 -14.96 -17.27
C ARG A 17 -9.03 -13.87 -16.81
N LYS A 18 -8.56 -13.01 -17.73
CA LYS A 18 -7.67 -11.90 -17.41
C LYS A 18 -8.38 -10.89 -16.52
N THR A 19 -9.62 -10.56 -16.89
CA THR A 19 -10.47 -9.63 -16.14
C THR A 19 -10.77 -10.16 -14.75
N ALA A 20 -11.19 -11.43 -14.63
CA ALA A 20 -11.42 -12.06 -13.33
C ALA A 20 -10.15 -12.05 -12.45
N LEU A 21 -8.98 -12.28 -13.04
CA LEU A 21 -7.71 -12.25 -12.32
C LEU A 21 -7.35 -10.84 -11.84
N LEU A 22 -7.54 -9.82 -12.68
CA LEU A 22 -7.34 -8.42 -12.32
C LEU A 22 -8.27 -7.98 -11.17
N TYR A 23 -9.56 -8.28 -11.26
CA TYR A 23 -10.52 -7.95 -10.19
C TYR A 23 -10.22 -8.71 -8.90
N SER A 24 -9.81 -9.97 -8.98
CA SER A 24 -9.43 -10.75 -7.80
C SER A 24 -8.18 -10.18 -7.13
N LEU A 25 -7.18 -9.81 -7.93
CA LEU A 25 -5.97 -9.17 -7.43
C LEU A 25 -6.30 -7.82 -6.77
N HIS A 26 -7.12 -7.01 -7.43
CA HIS A 26 -7.57 -5.72 -6.91
C HIS A 26 -8.32 -5.88 -5.59
N LEU A 27 -9.23 -6.86 -5.48
CA LEU A 27 -9.95 -7.15 -4.25
C LEU A 27 -9.01 -7.54 -3.11
N ILE A 28 -8.07 -8.46 -3.35
CA ILE A 28 -7.10 -8.89 -2.34
C ILE A 28 -6.23 -7.71 -1.90
N PHE A 29 -5.77 -6.91 -2.86
CA PHE A 29 -4.95 -5.75 -2.59
C PHE A 29 -5.70 -4.71 -1.75
N TYR A 30 -6.95 -4.42 -2.11
CA TYR A 30 -7.80 -3.49 -1.37
C TYR A 30 -8.12 -3.98 0.06
N LEU A 31 -8.37 -5.28 0.24
CA LEU A 31 -8.54 -5.87 1.58
C LEU A 31 -7.27 -5.70 2.43
N GLY A 32 -6.10 -5.95 1.83
CA GLY A 32 -4.81 -5.75 2.48
C GLY A 32 -4.58 -4.29 2.88
N LEU A 33 -4.92 -3.34 2.00
CA LEU A 33 -4.89 -1.92 2.34
C LEU A 33 -5.85 -1.61 3.49
N MET A 34 -7.14 -1.94 3.39
CA MET A 34 -8.10 -1.65 4.46
C MET A 34 -7.65 -2.19 5.83
N TRP A 35 -7.07 -3.40 5.84
CA TRP A 35 -6.55 -3.99 7.07
C TRP A 35 -5.30 -3.26 7.57
N GLY A 36 -4.36 -2.93 6.67
CA GLY A 36 -3.18 -2.15 7.02
C GLY A 36 -3.49 -0.75 7.53
N ASP A 37 -4.56 -0.13 7.01
CA ASP A 37 -5.04 1.18 7.43
C ASP A 37 -5.53 1.17 8.88
N ALA A 38 -6.38 0.19 9.21
CA ALA A 38 -6.84 -0.01 10.59
C ALA A 38 -5.68 -0.39 11.52
N ALA A 39 -4.76 -1.25 11.05
CA ALA A 39 -3.62 -1.70 11.83
C ALA A 39 -2.64 -0.55 12.13
N ARG A 40 -2.33 0.32 11.16
CA ARG A 40 -1.37 1.42 11.38
C ARG A 40 -1.88 2.38 12.44
N GLU A 41 -3.16 2.71 12.40
CA GLU A 41 -3.75 3.70 13.30
C GLU A 41 -3.89 3.12 14.71
N THR A 42 -4.39 1.89 14.81
CA THR A 42 -4.51 1.18 16.09
C THR A 42 -3.14 0.97 16.74
N LEU A 43 -2.14 0.51 15.97
CA LEU A 43 -0.80 0.29 16.51
C LEU A 43 -0.14 1.62 16.89
N PHE A 44 -0.28 2.67 16.09
CA PHE A 44 0.26 3.98 16.44
C PHE A 44 -0.33 4.50 17.75
N LEU A 45 -1.66 4.54 17.86
CA LEU A 45 -2.35 5.03 19.06
C LEU A 45 -2.15 4.13 20.30
N SER A 46 -1.70 2.88 20.11
CA SER A 46 -1.35 2.00 21.24
C SER A 46 -0.06 2.39 21.96
N ALA A 47 0.82 3.15 21.30
CA ALA A 47 2.16 3.50 21.83
C ALA A 47 2.51 4.99 21.73
N TRP A 48 1.76 5.76 20.95
CA TRP A 48 1.91 7.19 20.70
C TRP A 48 0.56 7.89 20.91
N SER A 49 0.58 9.20 21.15
CA SER A 49 -0.66 9.96 21.38
C SER A 49 -1.27 10.46 20.07
N ALA A 50 -2.55 10.87 20.13
CA ALA A 50 -3.20 11.55 19.01
C ALA A 50 -2.54 12.90 18.68
N ASP A 51 -1.92 13.57 19.65
CA ASP A 51 -1.22 14.85 19.42
C ASP A 51 0.03 14.65 18.54
N ASP A 52 0.65 13.47 18.62
CA ASP A 52 1.81 13.12 17.81
C ASP A 52 1.45 12.85 16.31
N LEU A 53 0.15 12.70 15.97
CA LEU A 53 -0.29 12.52 14.58
C LEU A 53 0.12 13.69 13.69
N ALA A 54 0.09 14.93 14.21
CA ALA A 54 0.47 16.11 13.43
C ALA A 54 1.92 16.00 12.92
N LEU A 55 2.84 15.50 13.75
CA LEU A 55 4.23 15.26 13.36
C LEU A 55 4.34 14.19 12.28
N VAL A 56 3.58 13.10 12.43
CA VAL A 56 3.54 12.01 11.44
C VAL A 56 2.96 12.49 10.11
N PHE A 57 1.93 13.34 10.11
CA PHE A 57 1.38 13.93 8.88
C PHE A 57 2.40 14.80 8.15
N ILE A 58 3.15 15.63 8.86
CA ILE A 58 4.21 16.46 8.26
C ILE A 58 5.31 15.57 7.67
N ALA A 59 5.78 14.59 8.43
CA ALA A 59 6.79 13.64 7.96
C ALA A 59 6.30 12.85 6.73
N TYR A 60 5.03 12.45 6.73
CA TYR A 60 4.40 11.77 5.60
C TYR A 60 4.32 12.68 4.37
N ALA A 61 3.99 13.96 4.50
CA ALA A 61 3.95 14.88 3.37
C ALA A 61 5.32 14.98 2.68
N VAL A 62 6.40 15.06 3.47
CA VAL A 62 7.78 15.08 2.95
C VAL A 62 8.13 13.75 2.26
N VAL A 63 7.86 12.62 2.92
CA VAL A 63 8.16 11.29 2.38
C VAL A 63 7.35 11.01 1.10
N GLY A 64 6.06 11.33 1.11
CA GLY A 64 5.16 11.18 -0.03
C GLY A 64 5.58 12.01 -1.22
N PHE A 65 6.04 13.26 -1.00
CA PHE A 65 6.60 14.09 -2.06
C PHE A 65 7.85 13.45 -2.69
N VAL A 66 8.80 12.98 -1.87
CA VAL A 66 10.02 12.33 -2.36
C VAL A 66 9.70 11.05 -3.13
N ILE A 67 8.79 10.23 -2.61
CA ILE A 67 8.37 8.99 -3.26
C ILE A 67 7.64 9.29 -4.58
N GLY A 68 6.77 10.31 -4.60
CA GLY A 68 6.08 10.74 -5.82
C GLY A 68 7.05 11.19 -6.91
N LEU A 69 8.09 11.96 -6.56
CA LEU A 69 9.15 12.35 -7.49
C LEU A 69 9.93 11.14 -8.01
N ALA A 70 10.31 10.22 -7.12
CA ALA A 70 11.02 9.00 -7.50
C ALA A 70 10.17 8.12 -8.44
N TYR A 71 8.87 7.98 -8.13
CA TYR A 71 7.93 7.26 -8.96
C TYR A 71 7.79 7.91 -10.34
N ALA A 72 7.55 9.22 -10.42
CA ALA A 72 7.42 9.94 -11.69
C ALA A 72 8.68 9.81 -12.57
N PHE A 73 9.87 9.79 -11.97
CA PHE A 73 11.12 9.61 -12.71
C PHE A 73 11.31 8.19 -13.27
N VAL A 74 10.74 7.18 -12.61
CA VAL A 74 10.95 5.76 -12.94
C VAL A 74 9.80 5.18 -13.77
N ALA A 75 8.56 5.64 -13.55
CA ALA A 75 7.34 5.05 -14.12
C ALA A 75 7.38 4.99 -15.65
N ASP A 76 7.87 6.02 -16.32
CA ASP A 76 7.95 6.07 -17.78
C ASP A 76 9.11 5.24 -18.37
N ARG A 77 10.00 4.72 -17.52
CA ARG A 77 11.27 4.08 -17.94
C ARG A 77 11.29 2.57 -17.77
N ILE A 78 10.35 2.02 -17.02
CA ILE A 78 10.28 0.58 -16.78
C ILE A 78 8.90 0.03 -17.11
N SER A 79 8.82 -1.24 -17.50
CA SER A 79 7.54 -1.86 -17.81
C SER A 79 6.67 -1.97 -16.56
N ASN A 80 5.35 -1.77 -16.71
CA ASN A 80 4.38 -1.89 -15.61
C ASN A 80 4.51 -3.22 -14.85
N GLY A 81 4.77 -4.31 -15.57
CA GLY A 81 4.97 -5.63 -14.96
C GLY A 81 6.23 -5.72 -14.08
N LEU A 82 7.31 -5.03 -14.45
CA LEU A 82 8.52 -4.96 -13.62
C LEU A 82 8.32 -4.01 -12.42
N LEU A 83 7.71 -2.85 -12.65
CA LEU A 83 7.40 -1.87 -11.61
C LEU A 83 6.52 -2.48 -10.51
N LEU A 84 5.45 -3.20 -10.90
CA LEU A 84 4.58 -3.91 -9.96
C LEU A 84 5.35 -4.93 -9.12
N LYS A 85 6.24 -5.73 -9.73
CA LYS A 85 7.07 -6.70 -9.00
C LYS A 85 8.00 -6.02 -8.00
N ILE A 86 8.62 -4.90 -8.38
CA ILE A 86 9.49 -4.11 -7.51
C ILE A 86 8.70 -3.57 -6.32
N ILE A 87 7.55 -2.94 -6.57
CA ILE A 87 6.68 -2.40 -5.50
C ILE A 87 6.24 -3.51 -4.55
N MET A 88 5.78 -4.66 -5.08
CA MET A 88 5.41 -5.82 -4.27
C MET A 88 6.58 -6.32 -3.41
N ALA A 89 7.77 -6.44 -3.98
CA ALA A 89 8.95 -6.87 -3.24
C ALA A 89 9.30 -5.88 -2.11
N ILE A 90 9.27 -4.58 -2.39
CA ILE A 90 9.50 -3.53 -1.39
C ILE A 90 8.45 -3.61 -0.27
N MET A 91 7.17 -3.78 -0.59
CA MET A 91 6.10 -3.93 0.42
C MET A 91 6.31 -5.15 1.32
N VAL A 92 6.67 -6.30 0.74
CA VAL A 92 6.94 -7.53 1.52
C VAL A 92 8.15 -7.32 2.44
N MET A 93 9.25 -6.77 1.91
CA MET A 93 10.46 -6.49 2.69
C MET A 93 10.17 -5.50 3.82
N TRP A 94 9.36 -4.48 3.56
CA TRP A 94 8.93 -3.51 4.55
C TRP A 94 8.07 -4.14 5.66
N LEU A 95 7.08 -4.97 5.31
CA LEU A 95 6.25 -5.68 6.30
C LEU A 95 7.09 -6.60 7.18
N LEU A 96 8.07 -7.29 6.60
CA LEU A 96 9.03 -8.11 7.36
C LEU A 96 9.87 -7.24 8.31
N ALA A 97 10.36 -6.08 7.85
CA ALA A 97 11.09 -5.15 8.69
C ALA A 97 10.23 -4.64 9.86
N VAL A 98 8.97 -4.26 9.61
CA VAL A 98 8.02 -3.85 10.65
C VAL A 98 7.82 -4.98 11.67
N ARG A 99 7.63 -6.22 11.19
CA ARG A 99 7.45 -7.38 12.07
C ARG A 99 8.66 -7.59 12.99
N ILE A 100 9.87 -7.55 12.44
CA ILE A 100 11.12 -7.69 13.22
C ILE A 100 11.27 -6.53 14.21
N MET A 101 10.97 -5.31 13.79
CA MET A 101 11.05 -4.13 14.65
C MET A 101 10.02 -4.15 15.78
N LEU A 102 8.82 -4.69 15.55
CA LEU A 102 7.84 -4.89 16.62
C LEU A 102 8.35 -5.86 17.69
N GLU A 103 9.04 -6.93 17.27
CA GLU A 103 9.59 -7.93 18.20
C GLU A 103 10.83 -7.44 18.95
N THR A 104 11.65 -6.60 18.32
CA THR A 104 12.95 -6.15 18.88
C THR A 104 12.88 -4.77 19.56
N HIS A 105 11.98 -3.89 19.12
CA HIS A 105 11.91 -2.48 19.51
C HIS A 105 10.46 -1.99 19.75
N GLY A 106 9.50 -2.90 19.96
CA GLY A 106 8.07 -2.59 20.18
C GLY A 106 7.69 -2.09 21.59
N GLY A 107 8.54 -1.27 22.21
CA GLY A 107 8.27 -0.68 23.53
C GLY A 107 7.41 0.59 23.46
N GLU A 108 7.12 1.19 24.62
CA GLU A 108 6.47 2.51 24.69
C GLU A 108 7.21 3.54 23.83
N ARG A 109 6.46 4.28 23.00
CA ARG A 109 7.00 5.24 22.03
C ARG A 109 8.04 4.67 21.05
N GLY A 110 8.00 3.36 20.78
CA GLY A 110 8.91 2.73 19.80
C GLY A 110 8.84 3.39 18.41
N ALA A 111 9.97 3.51 17.73
CA ALA A 111 10.01 4.13 16.39
C ALA A 111 9.32 3.29 15.31
N VAL A 112 9.05 2.00 15.59
CA VAL A 112 8.35 1.09 14.67
C VAL A 112 6.94 1.57 14.32
N TYR A 113 6.25 2.21 15.27
CA TYR A 113 4.88 2.68 15.08
C TYR A 113 4.78 3.84 14.06
N PRO A 114 5.51 4.97 14.22
CA PRO A 114 5.53 6.01 13.20
C PRO A 114 6.15 5.51 11.89
N PHE A 115 7.15 4.63 11.93
CA PHE A 115 7.70 4.02 10.71
C PHE A 115 6.65 3.24 9.91
N PHE A 116 5.89 2.37 10.59
CA PHE A 116 4.79 1.62 9.97
C PHE A 116 3.72 2.57 9.42
N TYR A 117 3.34 3.59 10.19
CA TYR A 117 2.35 4.58 9.76
C TYR A 117 2.79 5.33 8.49
N LEU A 118 4.01 5.87 8.48
CA LEU A 118 4.54 6.65 7.36
C LEU A 118 4.66 5.82 6.08
N ALA A 119 5.32 4.67 6.18
CA ALA A 119 5.57 3.81 5.04
C ALA A 119 4.26 3.24 4.48
N TYR A 120 3.32 2.83 5.34
CA TYR A 120 2.01 2.37 4.89
C TYR A 120 1.29 3.48 4.10
N SER A 121 1.28 4.71 4.65
CA SER A 121 0.59 5.84 4.01
C SER A 121 1.15 6.12 2.62
N ALA A 122 2.48 6.07 2.46
CA ALA A 122 3.12 6.21 1.15
C ALA A 122 2.78 5.06 0.18
N PHE A 123 2.76 3.81 0.64
CA PHE A 123 2.40 2.68 -0.21
C PHE A 123 0.95 2.73 -0.66
N ARG A 124 0.03 3.13 0.24
CA ARG A 124 -1.38 3.33 -0.10
C ARG A 124 -1.51 4.32 -1.26
N ASP A 125 -0.87 5.48 -1.18
CA ASP A 125 -0.98 6.47 -2.24
C ASP A 125 -0.38 5.99 -3.55
N LEU A 126 0.82 5.40 -3.49
CA LEU A 126 1.51 4.90 -4.69
C LEU A 126 0.70 3.79 -5.37
N SER A 127 0.06 2.93 -4.59
CA SER A 127 -0.85 1.92 -5.13
C SER A 127 -2.11 2.52 -5.72
N THR A 128 -2.64 3.59 -5.13
CA THR A 128 -3.81 4.30 -5.64
C THR A 128 -3.49 4.99 -6.98
N MET A 129 -2.27 5.54 -7.13
CA MET A 129 -1.79 6.16 -8.37
C MET A 129 -1.48 5.18 -9.50
N HIS A 130 -1.17 3.91 -9.19
CA HIS A 130 -0.80 2.91 -10.21
C HIS A 130 -1.98 2.01 -10.63
N ILE A 131 -2.98 1.88 -9.76
CA ILE A 131 -4.12 0.96 -9.96
C ILE A 131 -5.34 1.68 -10.57
N LEU A 132 -5.46 3.01 -10.37
CA LEU A 132 -6.47 3.88 -11.02
C LEU A 132 -5.90 4.53 -12.28
#